data_AF-A0A7D9JP64-F1
#
_entry.id   AF-A0A7D9JP64-F1
#
_cell.length_a   1.000
_cell.length_b   1.000
_cell.length_c   1.000
_cell.angle_alpha   90.00
_cell.angle_beta   90.00
_cell.angle_gamma   90.00
#
_symmetry.space_group_name_H-M   'P 1'
#
loop_
_entity.id
_entity.type
_entity.pdbx_description
1 polymer ?
#
loop_
_entity_poly.entity_id
_entity_poly.type
_entity_poly.pdbx_seq_one_letter_code
_entity_poly.pdbx_strand_id
1 'polypeptide(L)'
;MDLKLIAKRDNLDLPGGVISSTVFINEYGIYDLVLGSRLPAAKEFKWWVISDVLPSIRKTRKYALSGAMPAIDNVKDDELRQLSCSEHPEARCKLVHKSNIVKDPGAILRGKKGGLAAQEKIRETRKTARERGMKILELEAERDELEEEVDERDERICRLKEENERLTEKVTNLLTENERLWLENKKLMKE
;
A
#
# COMPACT_ATOMS: atom_id res chain seq x y z
N MET A 1 11.94 22.98 21.67
CA MET A 1 12.13 22.17 20.45
C MET A 1 13.29 22.79 19.69
N ASP A 2 14.36 22.03 19.51
CA ASP A 2 15.55 22.52 18.81
C ASP A 2 15.35 22.33 17.30
N LEU A 3 14.94 23.41 16.63
CA LEU A 3 14.51 23.39 15.22
C LEU A 3 15.63 22.96 14.25
N LYS A 4 16.90 22.99 14.70
CA LYS A 4 18.07 22.62 13.90
C LYS A 4 18.14 21.13 13.54
N LEU A 5 17.51 20.26 14.33
CA LEU A 5 17.51 18.81 14.09
C LEU A 5 16.33 18.33 13.23
N ILE A 6 15.32 19.18 13.10
CA ILE A 6 13.98 18.83 12.60
C ILE A 6 13.74 19.38 11.20
N ALA A 7 14.31 20.54 10.91
CA ALA A 7 14.14 21.23 9.64
C ALA A 7 15.51 21.60 9.07
N LYS A 8 15.81 21.08 7.87
CA LYS A 8 17.00 21.46 7.13
C LYS A 8 16.64 22.62 6.20
N ARG A 9 17.24 23.78 6.44
CA ARG A 9 17.18 24.92 5.52
C ARG A 9 18.31 24.74 4.51
N ASP A 10 18.10 23.88 3.54
CA ASP A 10 19.01 23.77 2.41
C ASP A 10 18.56 24.78 1.35
N ASN A 11 19.45 25.68 0.93
CA ASN A 11 19.29 26.42 -0.33
C ASN A 11 19.51 25.42 -1.46
N LEU A 12 18.50 24.58 -1.72
CA LEU A 12 18.47 23.73 -2.89
C LEU A 12 18.13 24.61 -4.08
N ASP A 13 19.06 24.73 -5.02
CA ASP A 13 18.85 25.37 -6.33
C ASP A 13 17.89 24.49 -7.16
N LEU A 14 16.61 24.52 -6.81
CA LEU A 14 15.55 23.84 -7.53
C LEU A 14 15.27 24.60 -8.83
N PRO A 15 15.29 23.93 -10.01
CA PRO A 15 14.96 24.59 -11.26
C PRO A 15 13.49 24.99 -11.25
N GLY A 16 13.21 26.30 -11.25
CA GLY A 16 11.84 26.82 -11.38
C GLY A 16 11.37 27.85 -10.34
N GLY A 17 12.25 28.65 -9.74
CA GLY A 17 11.82 29.82 -8.95
C GLY A 17 11.06 29.47 -7.67
N VAL A 18 11.33 28.30 -7.08
CA VAL A 18 10.82 27.95 -5.76
C VAL A 18 11.44 28.88 -4.73
N ILE A 19 10.59 29.57 -3.99
CA ILE A 19 10.93 30.63 -3.05
C ILE A 19 11.97 30.10 -2.05
N SER A 20 13.06 30.85 -1.87
CA SER A 20 14.24 30.57 -1.03
C SER A 20 13.96 30.40 0.48
N SER A 21 12.70 30.25 0.89
CA SER A 21 12.26 30.14 2.28
C SER A 21 11.37 28.91 2.55
N THR A 22 11.43 27.87 1.70
CA THR A 22 10.67 26.64 1.94
C THR A 22 11.31 25.81 3.05
N VAL A 23 10.53 25.45 4.08
CA VAL A 23 10.98 24.63 5.22
C VAL A 23 10.67 23.17 4.94
N PHE A 24 11.71 22.35 4.77
CA PHE A 24 11.58 20.90 4.66
C PHE A 24 11.58 20.27 6.05
N ILE A 25 10.59 19.44 6.34
CA ILE A 25 10.42 18.74 7.62
C ILE A 25 10.43 17.23 7.31
N ASN A 26 11.22 16.47 8.06
CA ASN A 26 11.25 15.01 7.94
C ASN A 26 10.10 14.36 8.74
N GLU A 27 9.90 13.06 8.58
CA GLU A 27 8.81 12.33 9.25
C GLU A 27 8.88 12.46 10.78
N TYR A 28 10.07 12.32 11.34
CA TYR A 28 10.34 12.54 12.76
C TYR A 28 9.87 13.94 13.21
N GLY A 29 10.16 14.95 12.41
CA GLY A 29 9.81 16.34 12.64
C GLY A 29 8.32 16.59 12.62
N ILE A 30 7.59 15.91 11.73
CA ILE A 30 6.13 15.96 11.70
C ILE A 30 5.56 15.40 13.00
N TYR A 31 6.04 14.26 13.46
CA TYR A 31 5.56 13.67 14.71
C TYR A 31 5.88 14.54 15.93
N ASP A 32 7.10 15.06 16.04
CA ASP A 32 7.47 15.93 17.16
C ASP A 32 6.60 17.20 17.19
N LEU A 33 6.39 17.81 16.02
CA LEU A 33 5.53 18.98 15.87
C LEU A 33 4.10 18.69 16.34
N VAL A 34 3.51 17.57 15.91
CA VAL A 34 2.14 17.20 16.27
C VAL A 34 2.05 16.87 17.77
N LEU A 35 3.00 16.11 18.32
CA LEU A 35 2.98 15.68 19.73
C LEU A 35 3.21 16.83 20.72
N GLY A 36 3.91 17.89 20.31
CA GLY A 36 4.12 19.11 21.10
C GLY A 36 3.17 20.26 20.77
N SER A 37 2.32 20.14 19.74
CA SER A 37 1.38 21.17 19.35
C SER A 37 0.27 21.38 20.39
N ARG A 38 -0.20 22.63 20.52
CA ARG A 38 -1.32 23.00 21.41
C ARG A 38 -2.68 23.01 20.70
N LEU A 39 -2.71 22.80 19.39
CA LEU A 39 -3.93 22.79 18.59
C LEU A 39 -4.86 21.63 19.00
N PRO A 40 -6.19 21.83 19.01
CA PRO A 40 -7.14 20.80 19.42
C PRO A 40 -7.04 19.53 18.57
N ALA A 41 -6.94 19.66 17.24
CA ALA A 41 -6.77 18.51 16.35
C ALA A 41 -5.49 17.69 16.65
N ALA A 42 -4.39 18.36 16.98
CA ALA A 42 -3.14 17.69 17.33
C ALA A 42 -3.23 16.96 18.67
N LYS A 43 -4.01 17.50 19.63
CA LYS A 43 -4.31 16.81 20.88
C LYS A 43 -5.12 15.56 20.61
N GLU A 44 -6.20 15.63 19.83
CA GLU A 44 -7.01 14.46 19.48
C GLU A 44 -6.18 13.35 18.84
N PHE A 45 -5.33 13.71 17.87
CA PHE A 45 -4.39 12.77 17.27
C PHE A 45 -3.44 12.14 18.30
N LYS A 46 -2.81 12.96 19.15
CA LYS A 46 -1.95 12.48 20.24
C LYS A 46 -2.69 11.52 21.17
N TRP A 47 -3.92 11.85 21.55
CA TRP A 47 -4.75 10.99 22.39
C TRP A 47 -5.10 9.68 21.69
N TRP A 48 -5.45 9.71 20.40
CA TRP A 48 -5.71 8.52 19.61
C TRP A 48 -4.48 7.61 19.52
N VAL A 49 -3.29 8.18 19.24
CA VAL A 49 -2.03 7.41 19.21
C VAL A 49 -1.75 6.75 20.56
N ILE A 50 -1.95 7.46 21.67
CA ILE A 50 -1.66 6.95 23.03
C ILE A 50 -2.70 5.92 23.50
N SER A 51 -3.97 6.11 23.15
CA SER A 51 -5.06 5.26 23.65
C SER A 51 -5.30 4.01 22.82
N ASP A 52 -5.07 4.08 21.51
CA ASP A 52 -5.41 3.01 20.57
C ASP A 52 -4.15 2.39 19.94
N VAL A 53 -3.36 3.22 19.24
CA VAL A 53 -2.25 2.74 18.40
C VAL A 53 -1.13 2.11 19.24
N LEU A 54 -0.56 2.84 20.19
CA LEU A 54 0.58 2.36 20.99
C LEU A 54 0.20 1.15 21.88
N PRO A 55 -0.95 1.13 22.57
CA PRO A 55 -1.37 -0.04 23.34
C PRO A 55 -1.58 -1.27 22.46
N SER A 56 -2.12 -1.09 21.25
CA SER A 56 -2.28 -2.17 20.27
C SER A 56 -0.92 -2.73 19.85
N ILE A 57 0.00 -1.88 19.36
CA ILE A 57 1.36 -2.30 18.98
C ILE A 57 2.09 -2.98 20.14
N ARG A 58 1.98 -2.47 21.38
CA ARG A 58 2.62 -3.09 22.55
C ARG A 58 2.14 -4.52 22.81
N LYS A 59 0.84 -4.80 22.59
CA LYS A 59 0.23 -6.10 22.87
C LYS A 59 0.40 -7.08 21.71
N THR A 60 0.17 -6.64 20.47
CA THR A 60 0.08 -7.51 19.29
C THR A 60 1.31 -7.44 18.40
N ARG A 61 2.24 -6.50 18.66
CA ARG A 61 3.38 -6.14 17.80
C ARG A 61 3.01 -5.58 16.42
N LYS A 62 1.72 -5.34 16.16
CA LYS A 62 1.22 -4.77 14.89
C LYS A 62 -0.03 -3.92 15.13
N TYR A 63 -0.14 -2.81 14.43
CA TYR A 63 -1.40 -2.05 14.37
C TYR A 63 -2.17 -2.50 13.12
N ALA A 64 -3.36 -3.04 13.30
CA ALA A 64 -4.26 -3.39 12.21
C ALA A 64 -5.52 -2.54 12.36
N LEU A 65 -5.95 -1.89 11.28
CA LEU A 65 -7.22 -1.17 11.26
C LEU A 65 -8.34 -2.20 11.38
N SER A 66 -8.96 -2.31 12.56
CA SER A 66 -10.10 -3.19 12.82
C SER A 66 -11.40 -2.66 12.19
N GLY A 67 -11.31 -2.11 10.97
CA GLY A 67 -12.44 -1.77 10.13
C GLY A 67 -12.42 -2.69 8.92
N ALA A 68 -13.35 -3.65 8.90
CA ALA A 68 -13.71 -4.53 7.80
C ALA A 68 -13.03 -4.24 6.44
N MET A 69 -11.81 -4.74 6.26
CA MET A 69 -11.46 -5.39 5.01
C MET A 69 -11.67 -6.89 5.24
N PRO A 70 -12.39 -7.60 4.36
CA PRO A 70 -12.41 -9.05 4.44
C PRO A 70 -10.96 -9.52 4.31
N ALA A 71 -10.42 -10.09 5.39
CA ALA A 71 -9.17 -10.81 5.36
C ALA A 71 -9.34 -11.97 4.36
N ILE A 72 -8.76 -11.83 3.18
CA ILE A 72 -8.47 -12.96 2.29
C ILE A 72 -7.19 -13.60 2.84
N ASP A 73 -7.26 -14.12 4.05
CA ASP A 73 -6.21 -14.91 4.65
C ASP A 73 -6.93 -15.94 5.52
N ASN A 74 -6.69 -17.23 5.25
CA ASN A 74 -7.33 -18.44 5.80
C ASN A 74 -8.42 -19.12 4.94
N VAL A 75 -8.28 -19.15 3.61
CA VAL A 75 -8.79 -20.32 2.87
C VAL A 75 -7.70 -21.40 2.97
N LYS A 76 -8.00 -22.53 3.60
CA LYS A 76 -7.15 -23.72 3.50
C LYS A 76 -7.21 -24.16 2.04
N ASP A 77 -6.07 -24.15 1.36
CA ASP A 77 -5.90 -24.40 -0.09
C ASP A 77 -6.45 -25.74 -0.62
N ASP A 78 -6.90 -26.64 0.27
CA ASP A 78 -7.40 -27.96 -0.11
C ASP A 78 -8.86 -27.95 -0.63
N GLU A 79 -9.70 -27.02 -0.16
CA GLU A 79 -11.12 -26.98 -0.58
C GLU A 79 -11.32 -26.25 -1.92
N LEU A 80 -10.40 -25.35 -2.29
CA LEU A 80 -10.50 -24.57 -3.53
C LEU A 80 -10.10 -25.36 -4.79
N ARG A 81 -9.40 -26.49 -4.63
CA ARG A 81 -8.89 -27.32 -5.74
C ARG A 81 -9.88 -28.38 -6.22
N GLN A 82 -10.89 -28.72 -5.43
CA GLN A 82 -11.98 -29.62 -5.86
C GLN A 82 -13.10 -28.90 -6.62
N LEU A 83 -13.23 -27.58 -6.45
CA LEU A 83 -14.24 -26.76 -7.15
C LEU A 83 -13.84 -26.42 -8.59
N SER A 84 -12.55 -26.51 -8.95
CA SER A 84 -12.06 -26.25 -10.31
C SER A 84 -12.21 -27.44 -11.28
N CYS A 85 -12.66 -28.61 -10.82
CA CYS A 85 -12.76 -29.82 -11.66
C CYS A 85 -14.19 -30.33 -11.90
N SER A 86 -15.26 -29.60 -11.53
CA SER A 86 -16.61 -29.87 -12.03
C SER A 86 -17.04 -28.80 -13.03
N GLU A 87 -16.33 -28.73 -14.15
CA GLU A 87 -16.84 -28.12 -15.37
C GLU A 87 -17.97 -29.01 -15.91
N HIS A 88 -19.19 -28.79 -15.44
CA HIS A 88 -20.38 -29.21 -16.17
C HIS A 88 -21.29 -28.00 -16.44
N PRO A 89 -21.42 -27.57 -17.71
CA PRO A 89 -22.17 -26.37 -18.08
C PRO A 89 -23.68 -26.47 -17.77
N GLU A 90 -24.19 -27.65 -17.42
CA GLU A 90 -25.62 -27.87 -17.13
C GLU A 90 -26.04 -27.54 -15.69
N ALA A 91 -25.10 -27.47 -14.73
CA ALA A 91 -25.44 -27.24 -13.32
C ALA A 91 -25.69 -25.77 -12.96
N ARG A 92 -25.25 -24.82 -13.81
CA ARG A 92 -25.39 -23.38 -13.55
C ARG A 92 -26.82 -22.84 -13.75
N CYS A 93 -27.74 -23.67 -14.27
CA CYS A 93 -29.10 -23.25 -14.63
C CYS A 93 -30.18 -23.53 -13.55
N LYS A 94 -29.83 -24.02 -12.35
CA LYS A 94 -30.86 -24.44 -11.35
C LYS A 94 -31.12 -23.47 -10.19
N LEU A 95 -30.47 -22.31 -10.12
CA LEU A 95 -30.70 -21.32 -9.06
C LEU A 95 -31.57 -20.11 -9.45
N VAL A 96 -32.14 -20.10 -10.66
CA VAL A 96 -33.03 -19.00 -11.10
C VAL A 96 -34.52 -19.26 -10.75
N HIS A 97 -34.87 -20.37 -10.10
CA HIS A 97 -36.28 -20.79 -9.92
C HIS A 97 -36.88 -20.66 -8.50
N LYS A 98 -36.51 -19.67 -7.69
CA LYS A 98 -37.23 -19.36 -6.43
C LYS A 98 -37.39 -17.86 -6.10
N SER A 99 -37.60 -17.02 -7.10
CA SER A 99 -38.26 -15.73 -6.87
C SER A 99 -39.39 -15.55 -7.88
N ASN A 100 -40.61 -15.74 -7.40
CA ASN A 100 -41.84 -15.31 -8.08
C ASN A 100 -41.88 -13.77 -8.14
N ILE A 101 -41.03 -13.12 -8.94
CA ILE A 101 -41.18 -11.70 -9.24
C ILE A 101 -40.70 -11.47 -10.68
N VAL A 102 -41.62 -11.63 -11.64
CA VAL A 102 -42.02 -10.65 -12.67
C VAL A 102 -43.13 -11.34 -13.48
N LYS A 103 -44.39 -11.04 -13.16
CA LYS A 103 -45.50 -11.33 -14.07
C LYS A 103 -45.53 -10.19 -15.10
N ASP A 104 -45.30 -10.54 -16.35
CA ASP A 104 -45.52 -9.74 -17.57
C ASP A 104 -44.78 -8.37 -17.64
N PRO A 105 -43.65 -8.29 -18.35
CA PRO A 105 -42.96 -7.02 -18.64
C PRO A 105 -43.83 -5.99 -19.38
N GLY A 106 -44.91 -6.41 -20.05
CA GLY A 106 -45.79 -5.54 -20.85
C GLY A 106 -46.84 -4.77 -20.04
N ALA A 107 -47.09 -5.13 -18.77
CA ALA A 107 -48.15 -4.52 -17.96
C ALA A 107 -47.74 -3.18 -17.31
N ILE A 108 -46.44 -2.94 -17.07
CA ILE A 108 -45.95 -1.72 -16.38
C ILE A 108 -45.96 -0.48 -17.30
N LEU A 109 -46.05 -0.67 -18.62
CA LEU A 109 -45.90 0.42 -19.60
C LEU A 109 -47.21 1.13 -19.99
N ARG A 110 -48.38 0.73 -19.48
CA ARG A 110 -49.67 1.31 -19.90
C ARG A 110 -50.18 2.50 -19.06
N GLY A 111 -49.43 2.97 -18.06
CA GLY A 111 -49.88 4.14 -17.31
C GLY A 111 -48.75 4.85 -16.60
N LYS A 112 -48.29 5.97 -17.16
CA LYS A 112 -47.98 7.24 -16.47
C LYS A 112 -47.24 8.19 -17.41
N LYS A 113 -47.88 9.31 -17.75
CA LYS A 113 -47.28 10.48 -18.43
C LYS A 113 -46.23 11.23 -17.55
N GLY A 114 -45.53 10.51 -16.68
CA GLY A 114 -44.40 11.00 -15.87
C GLY A 114 -43.14 10.13 -15.98
N GLY A 115 -43.11 9.14 -16.87
CA GLY A 115 -42.07 8.12 -16.95
C GLY A 115 -40.80 8.50 -17.72
N LEU A 116 -40.82 9.54 -18.56
CA LEU A 116 -39.68 9.91 -19.41
C LEU A 116 -38.48 10.42 -18.59
N ALA A 117 -38.71 11.29 -17.61
CA ALA A 117 -37.63 11.79 -16.73
C ALA A 117 -37.03 10.68 -15.86
N ALA A 118 -37.85 9.72 -15.40
CA ALA A 118 -37.39 8.56 -14.65
C ALA A 118 -36.58 7.59 -15.54
N GLN A 119 -37.02 7.37 -16.78
CA GLN A 119 -36.31 6.55 -17.76
C GLN A 119 -34.97 7.17 -18.18
N GLU A 120 -34.91 8.49 -18.38
CA GLU A 120 -33.67 9.21 -18.70
C GLU A 120 -32.65 9.08 -17.55
N LYS A 121 -33.09 9.26 -16.30
CA LYS A 121 -32.21 9.13 -15.12
C LYS A 121 -31.66 7.71 -14.95
N ILE A 122 -32.47 6.68 -15.28
CA ILE A 122 -32.04 5.27 -15.31
C ILE A 122 -31.03 5.04 -16.45
N ARG A 123 -31.21 5.67 -17.60
CA ARG A 123 -30.29 5.59 -18.74
C ARG A 123 -28.96 6.27 -18.43
N GLU A 124 -28.97 7.47 -17.83
CA GLU A 124 -27.78 8.19 -17.39
C GLU A 124 -27.01 7.44 -16.30
N THR A 125 -27.71 6.88 -15.31
CA THR A 125 -27.07 6.04 -14.27
C THR A 125 -26.44 4.78 -14.85
N ARG A 126 -27.04 4.16 -15.88
CA ARG A 126 -26.42 3.05 -16.60
C ARG A 126 -25.20 3.46 -17.40
N LYS A 127 -25.25 4.62 -18.05
CA LYS A 127 -24.12 5.16 -18.83
C LYS A 127 -22.93 5.44 -17.91
N THR A 128 -23.17 6.13 -16.80
CA THR A 128 -22.14 6.42 -15.78
C THR A 128 -21.62 5.15 -15.10
N ALA A 129 -22.47 4.15 -14.83
CA ALA A 129 -22.02 2.86 -14.31
C ALA A 129 -21.09 2.12 -15.28
N ARG A 130 -21.37 2.17 -16.60
CA ARG A 130 -20.48 1.61 -17.64
C ARG A 130 -19.16 2.37 -17.72
N GLU A 131 -19.21 3.70 -17.72
CA GLU A 131 -18.00 4.54 -17.75
C GLU A 131 -17.11 4.25 -16.52
N ARG A 132 -17.70 4.12 -15.33
CA ARG A 132 -16.97 3.71 -14.12
C ARG A 132 -16.40 2.30 -14.22
N GLY A 133 -17.17 1.35 -14.75
CA GLY A 133 -16.69 -0.02 -14.98
C GLY A 133 -15.50 -0.07 -15.94
N MET A 134 -15.54 0.72 -17.01
CA MET A 134 -14.40 0.85 -17.94
C MET A 134 -13.19 1.48 -17.25
N LYS A 135 -13.39 2.51 -16.40
CA LYS A 135 -12.28 3.13 -15.67
C LYS A 135 -11.66 2.16 -14.65
N ILE A 136 -12.45 1.30 -14.02
CA ILE A 136 -11.94 0.26 -13.12
C ILE A 136 -11.03 -0.70 -13.89
N LEU A 137 -11.45 -1.20 -15.06
CA LEU A 137 -10.63 -2.11 -15.86
C LEU A 137 -9.31 -1.46 -16.32
N GLU A 138 -9.35 -0.17 -16.68
CA GLU A 138 -8.16 0.58 -17.03
C GLU A 138 -7.19 0.70 -15.83
N LEU A 139 -7.71 1.04 -14.65
CA LEU A 139 -6.91 1.12 -13.43
C LEU A 139 -6.37 -0.26 -12.98
N GLU A 140 -7.11 -1.34 -13.24
CA GLU A 140 -6.63 -2.70 -12.99
C GLU A 140 -5.47 -3.05 -13.92
N ALA A 141 -5.51 -2.66 -15.20
CA ALA A 141 -4.39 -2.84 -16.12
C ALA A 141 -3.16 -2.01 -15.70
N GLU A 142 -3.36 -0.73 -15.32
CA GLU A 142 -2.27 0.11 -14.79
C GLU A 142 -1.65 -0.47 -13.51
N ARG A 143 -2.46 -1.12 -12.65
CA ARG A 143 -1.96 -1.80 -11.45
C ARG A 143 -1.05 -2.97 -11.82
N ASP A 144 -1.47 -3.80 -12.76
CA ASP A 144 -0.72 -5.00 -13.15
C ASP A 144 0.65 -4.61 -13.77
N GLU A 145 0.70 -3.54 -14.58
CA GLU A 145 1.97 -2.99 -15.09
C GLU A 145 2.89 -2.48 -13.97
N LEU A 146 2.33 -1.78 -12.98
CA LEU A 146 3.10 -1.30 -11.82
C LEU A 146 3.60 -2.46 -10.94
N GLU A 147 2.87 -3.56 -10.88
CA GLU A 147 3.28 -4.76 -10.14
C GLU A 147 4.51 -5.40 -10.79
N GLU A 148 4.55 -5.50 -12.13
CA GLU A 148 5.75 -5.94 -12.86
C GLU A 148 6.96 -5.02 -12.59
N GLU A 149 6.78 -3.69 -12.57
CA GLU A 149 7.88 -2.77 -12.22
C GLU A 149 8.40 -2.98 -10.79
N VAL A 150 7.53 -3.33 -9.85
CA VAL A 150 7.92 -3.59 -8.45
C VAL A 150 8.74 -4.87 -8.38
N ASP A 151 8.33 -5.92 -9.08
CA ASP A 151 9.07 -7.19 -9.14
C ASP A 151 10.49 -6.99 -9.71
N GLU A 152 10.64 -6.23 -10.80
CA GLU A 152 11.94 -5.90 -11.37
C GLU A 152 12.85 -5.11 -10.39
N ARG A 153 12.25 -4.19 -9.62
CA ARG A 153 12.98 -3.42 -8.59
C ARG A 153 13.43 -4.31 -7.46
N ASP A 154 12.61 -5.25 -7.02
CA ASP A 154 12.94 -6.20 -5.96
C ASP A 154 14.08 -7.13 -6.39
N GLU A 155 14.07 -7.62 -7.63
CA GLU A 155 15.20 -8.38 -8.18
C GLU A 155 16.50 -7.56 -8.20
N ARG A 156 16.41 -6.27 -8.52
CA ARG A 156 17.58 -5.37 -8.49
C ARG A 156 18.09 -5.16 -7.06
N ILE A 157 17.19 -5.00 -6.09
CA ILE A 157 17.54 -4.86 -4.68
C ILE A 157 18.24 -6.14 -4.18
N CYS A 158 17.76 -7.32 -4.55
CA CYS A 158 18.39 -8.59 -4.20
C CYS A 158 19.83 -8.68 -4.72
N ARG A 159 20.06 -8.37 -6.00
CA ARG A 159 21.41 -8.35 -6.59
C ARG A 159 22.36 -7.39 -5.87
N LEU A 160 21.90 -6.19 -5.55
CA LEU A 160 22.72 -5.20 -4.84
C LEU A 160 23.03 -5.62 -3.40
N LYS A 161 22.10 -6.32 -2.73
CA LYS A 161 22.35 -6.87 -1.39
C LYS A 161 23.43 -7.94 -1.43
N GLU A 162 23.37 -8.87 -2.37
CA GLU A 162 24.40 -9.91 -2.56
C GLU A 162 25.78 -9.31 -2.85
N GLU A 163 25.85 -8.29 -3.71
CA GLU A 163 27.11 -7.62 -4.01
C GLU A 163 27.69 -6.90 -2.79
N ASN A 164 26.84 -6.21 -2.01
CA ASN A 164 27.26 -5.56 -0.78
C ASN A 164 27.77 -6.56 0.27
N GLU A 165 27.12 -7.72 0.41
CA GLU A 165 27.56 -8.80 1.29
C GLU A 165 28.94 -9.32 0.87
N ARG A 166 29.11 -9.64 -0.42
CA ARG A 166 30.40 -10.07 -0.99
C ARG A 166 31.52 -9.05 -0.78
N LEU A 167 31.22 -7.77 -1.00
CA LEU A 167 32.20 -6.69 -0.78
C LEU A 167 32.55 -6.56 0.71
N THR A 168 31.56 -6.73 1.60
CA THR A 168 31.78 -6.71 3.04
C THR A 168 32.72 -7.83 3.46
N GLU A 169 32.49 -9.06 3.00
CA GLU A 169 33.41 -10.19 3.25
C GLU A 169 34.82 -9.89 2.75
N LYS A 170 34.95 -9.37 1.53
CA LYS A 170 36.25 -9.00 0.96
C LYS A 170 36.98 -7.96 1.81
N VAL A 171 36.27 -6.94 2.29
CA VAL A 171 36.83 -5.91 3.18
C VAL A 171 37.28 -6.54 4.50
N THR A 172 36.46 -7.41 5.11
CA THR A 172 36.83 -8.08 6.36
C THR A 172 38.08 -8.94 6.21
N ASN A 173 38.20 -9.71 5.12
CA ASN A 173 39.38 -10.53 4.85
C ASN A 173 40.65 -9.68 4.70
N LEU A 174 40.58 -8.57 3.97
CA LEU A 174 41.72 -7.66 3.82
C LEU A 174 42.13 -7.01 5.15
N LEU A 175 41.16 -6.65 6.00
CA LEU A 175 41.45 -6.13 7.34
C LEU A 175 42.17 -7.18 8.20
N THR A 176 41.70 -8.42 8.19
CA THR A 176 42.36 -9.50 8.94
C THR A 176 43.78 -9.78 8.45
N GLU A 177 44.03 -9.74 7.14
CA GLU A 177 45.39 -9.93 6.61
C GLU A 177 46.30 -8.74 6.95
N ASN A 178 45.78 -7.51 6.89
CA ASN A 178 46.52 -6.33 7.33
C ASN A 178 46.90 -6.40 8.81
N GLU A 179 46.01 -6.86 9.68
CA GLU A 179 46.31 -7.09 11.10
C GLU A 179 47.38 -8.17 11.29
N ARG A 180 47.31 -9.27 10.52
CA ARG A 180 48.30 -10.35 10.55
C ARG A 180 49.70 -9.84 10.17
N LEU A 181 49.80 -9.13 9.04
CA LEU A 181 51.05 -8.54 8.56
C LEU A 181 51.60 -7.50 9.55
N TRP A 182 50.73 -6.71 10.17
CA TRP A 182 51.13 -5.75 11.19
C TRP A 182 51.76 -6.43 12.41
N LEU A 183 51.17 -7.53 12.89
CA LEU A 183 51.71 -8.32 14.00
C LEU A 183 53.05 -8.98 13.65
N GLU A 184 53.20 -9.49 12.43
CA GLU A 184 54.44 -10.08 11.93
C GLU A 184 55.56 -9.04 11.86
N ASN A 185 55.31 -7.88 11.24
CA ASN A 185 56.26 -6.77 11.20
C ASN A 185 56.65 -6.30 12.61
N LYS A 186 55.68 -6.25 13.53
CA LYS A 186 55.96 -5.88 14.93
C LYS A 186 56.85 -6.89 15.66
N LYS A 187 56.79 -8.18 15.31
CA LYS A 187 57.69 -9.21 15.86
C LYS A 187 59.10 -9.05 15.30
N LEU A 188 59.22 -8.89 13.98
CA LEU A 188 60.52 -8.71 13.30
C LEU A 188 61.28 -7.48 13.82
N MET A 189 60.59 -6.41 14.21
CA MET A 189 61.21 -5.19 14.74
C MET A 189 61.68 -5.31 16.21
N LYS A 190 61.40 -6.42 16.91
CA LYS A 190 61.80 -6.64 18.31
C LYS A 190 62.99 -7.59 18.47
N GLU A 191 63.42 -8.26 17.40
CA GLU A 191 64.67 -9.03 17.30
C GLU A 191 65.82 -8.13 16.81
#